data_AF-A0A1Y4MJE5-F1
#
_entry.id   AF-A0A1Y4MJE5-F1
#
_cell.length_a   1.000
_cell.length_b   1.000
_cell.length_c   1.000
_cell.angle_alpha   90.00
_cell.angle_beta   90.00
_cell.angle_gamma   90.00
#
_symmetry.space_group_name_H-M   'P 1'
#
loop_
_entity.id
_entity.type
_entity.pdbx_description
1 polymer ?
#
loop_
_entity_poly.entity_id
_entity_poly.type
_entity_poly.pdbx_seq_one_letter_code
_entity_poly.pdbx_strand_id
1 'polypeptide(L)' 'MTAKQLSRRIAAVKTADAINAIEGAPISAYARKLSQLWAQGKLTDAQMKDALLASHRKMAAQVQRHV' A
#
# COMPACT_ATOMS: atom_id res chain seq x y z
N MET A 1 17.85 7.71 3.35
CA MET A 1 16.66 7.99 4.18
C MET A 1 17.13 8.27 5.60
N THR A 2 16.59 9.29 6.29
CA THR A 2 16.97 9.58 7.69
C THR A 2 16.13 8.77 8.69
N ALA A 3 16.66 8.53 9.89
CA ALA A 3 15.90 7.87 10.97
C ALA A 3 14.58 8.61 11.31
N LYS A 4 14.60 9.95 11.25
CA LYS A 4 13.39 10.79 11.42
C LYS A 4 12.37 10.56 10.30
N GLN A 5 12.81 10.43 9.05
CA GLN A 5 11.92 10.09 7.94
C GLN A 5 11.33 8.69 8.10
N LEU A 6 12.12 7.70 8.51
CA LEU A 6 11.66 6.33 8.76
C LEU A 6 10.57 6.28 9.82
N SER A 7 10.81 6.91 10.97
CA SER A 7 9.82 6.99 12.06
C SER A 7 8.50 7.62 11.60
N ARG A 8 8.57 8.73 10.85
CA ARG A 8 7.38 9.37 10.27
C ARG A 8 6.61 8.46 9.32
N ARG A 9 7.30 7.73 8.44
CA ARG A 9 6.62 6.82 7.51
C ARG A 9 6.02 5.60 8.22
N ILE A 10 6.67 5.06 9.24
CA ILE A 10 6.11 3.98 10.07
C ILE A 10 4.84 4.45 10.77
N ALA A 11 4.86 5.64 11.37
CA ALA A 11 3.68 6.23 12.00
C ALA A 11 2.53 6.41 10.99
N ALA A 12 2.82 6.91 9.80
CA ALA A 12 1.82 7.07 8.74
C ALA A 12 1.17 5.74 8.34
N VAL A 13 1.94 4.66 8.19
CA VAL A 13 1.39 3.33 7.89
C VAL A 13 0.48 2.84 9.02
N LYS A 14 0.92 2.97 10.28
CA LYS A 14 0.09 2.58 11.44
C LYS A 14 -1.22 3.37 11.52
N THR A 15 -1.17 4.68 11.26
CA THR A 15 -2.38 5.52 11.23
C THR A 15 -3.32 5.08 10.11
N ALA A 16 -2.80 4.82 8.91
CA ALA A 16 -3.60 4.32 7.80
C ALA A 16 -4.23 2.95 8.11
N ASP A 17 -3.48 2.03 8.72
CA ASP A 17 -3.99 0.72 9.14
C ASP A 17 -5.11 0.86 10.19
N ALA A 18 -4.94 1.77 11.17
CA ALA A 18 -5.96 2.05 12.17
C ALA A 18 -7.23 2.64 11.57
N ILE A 19 -7.12 3.59 10.64
CA ILE A 19 -8.27 4.16 9.91
C ILE A 19 -8.99 3.05 9.14
N ASN A 20 -8.25 2.23 8.39
CA ASN A 20 -8.84 1.12 7.63
C ASN A 20 -9.55 0.11 8.55
N ALA A 21 -9.02 -0.13 9.74
CA ALA A 21 -9.67 -1.00 10.73
C ALA A 21 -10.97 -0.40 11.29
N ILE A 22 -11.01 0.91 11.52
CA ILE A 22 -12.22 1.63 11.97
C ILE A 22 -13.31 1.57 10.88
N GLU A 23 -12.92 1.80 9.62
CA GLU A 23 -13.84 1.82 8.48
C GLU A 23 -14.21 0.41 7.97
N GLY A 24 -13.67 -0.65 8.58
CA GLY A 24 -13.88 -2.03 8.13
C GLY A 24 -13.37 -2.30 6.71
N ALA A 25 -12.36 -1.55 6.26
CA ALA A 25 -11.77 -1.66 4.93
C ALA A 25 -10.55 -2.62 4.94
N PRO A 26 -10.72 -3.89 4.52
CA PRO A 26 -9.62 -4.85 4.56
C PRO A 26 -8.53 -4.48 3.55
N ILE A 27 -7.31 -4.33 4.05
CA ILE A 27 -6.13 -4.10 3.20
C ILE A 27 -5.67 -5.43 2.62
N SER A 28 -5.34 -5.47 1.33
CA SER A 28 -4.77 -6.67 0.71
C SER A 28 -3.36 -6.96 1.25
N ALA A 29 -2.95 -8.24 1.26
CA ALA A 29 -1.59 -8.62 1.67
C ALA A 29 -0.51 -7.95 0.81
N TYR A 30 -0.81 -7.74 -0.48
CA TYR A 30 0.07 -7.03 -1.41
C TYR A 30 0.24 -5.56 -1.03
N ALA A 31 -0.86 -4.85 -0.73
CA ALA A 31 -0.81 -3.46 -0.30
C ALA A 31 -0.05 -3.30 1.03
N ARG A 32 -0.24 -4.21 2.00
CA ARG A 32 0.57 -4.21 3.24
C ARG A 32 2.07 -4.34 2.99
N LYS A 33 2.47 -5.22 2.07
CA LYS A 33 3.88 -5.39 1.68
C LYS A 33 4.44 -4.11 1.05
N LEU A 34 3.67 -3.45 0.19
CA LEU A 34 4.08 -2.17 -0.41
C LEU A 34 4.21 -1.06 0.64
N SER A 35 3.28 -0.96 1.60
CA SER A 35 3.36 0.00 2.71
C SER A 35 4.63 -0.19 3.55
N GLN A 36 5.05 -1.43 3.81
CA GLN A 36 6.29 -1.73 4.52
C GLN A 36 7.53 -1.32 3.72
N LEU A 37 7.57 -1.62 2.41
CA LEU A 37 8.67 -1.24 1.53
C LEU A 37 8.78 0.29 1.39
N TRP A 38 7.66 0.98 1.28
CA TRP A 38 7.60 2.43 1.29
C TRP A 38 8.07 3.02 2.63
N ALA A 39 7.63 2.45 3.75
CA ALA A 39 8.06 2.89 5.07
C ALA A 39 9.57 2.75 5.26
N GLN A 40 10.17 1.67 4.74
CA GLN A 40 11.62 1.45 4.74
C GLN A 40 12.39 2.33 3.74
N GLY A 41 11.71 3.15 2.93
CA GLY A 41 12.34 3.98 1.91
C GLY A 41 12.80 3.21 0.67
N LYS A 42 12.40 1.95 0.51
CA LYS A 42 12.72 1.10 -0.66
C LYS A 42 11.81 1.39 -1.86
N LEU A 43 10.70 2.09 -1.64
CA LEU A 43 9.80 2.59 -2.67
C LEU A 43 9.58 4.10 -2.50
N THR A 44 9.50 4.79 -3.64
CA THR A 44 8.94 6.14 -3.71
C THR A 44 7.42 6.10 -3.71
N ASP A 45 6.79 7.25 -3.45
CA ASP A 45 5.33 7.39 -3.47
C ASP A 45 4.76 7.06 -4.86
N ALA A 46 5.47 7.47 -5.92
CA ALA A 46 5.09 7.17 -7.31
C ALA A 46 5.17 5.66 -7.60
N GLN A 47 6.28 5.02 -7.22
CA GLN A 47 6.45 3.57 -7.43
C GLN A 47 5.40 2.75 -6.66
N MET A 48 5.05 3.16 -5.44
CA MET A 48 3.99 2.52 -4.67
C MET A 48 2.63 2.65 -5.36
N LYS A 49 2.28 3.86 -5.84
CA LYS A 49 1.03 4.12 -6.57
C LYS A 49 0.94 3.32 -7.86
N ASP A 50 2.01 3.30 -8.66
CA ASP A 50 2.06 2.55 -9.91
C ASP A 50 1.91 1.04 -9.68
N ALA A 51 2.58 0.51 -8.65
CA ALA A 51 2.48 -0.91 -8.30
C ALA A 51 1.06 -1.31 -7.86
N LEU A 52 0.37 -0.44 -7.11
CA LEU A 52 -1.02 -0.65 -6.72
C LEU A 52 -1.94 -0.59 -7.95
N LEU A 53 -1.79 0.43 -8.79
CA LEU A 53 -2.61 0.60 -9.99
C LEU A 53 -2.45 -0.58 -10.97
N ALA A 54 -1.22 -1.06 -11.16
CA ALA A 54 -0.94 -2.23 -11.98
C ALA A 54 -1.60 -3.50 -11.42
N SER A 55 -1.58 -3.69 -10.10
CA SER A 55 -2.27 -4.81 -9.44
C SER A 55 -3.78 -4.73 -9.66
N HIS A 56 -4.39 -3.55 -9.48
CA HIS A 56 -5.83 -3.35 -9.72
C HIS A 56 -6.22 -3.60 -11.18
N ARG A 57 -5.43 -3.13 -12.14
CA ARG A 57 -5.67 -3.38 -13.58
C ARG A 57 -5.64 -4.87 -13.90
N LYS A 58 -4.69 -5.63 -13.34
CA LYS A 58 -4.63 -7.08 -13.52
C LYS A 58 -5.87 -7.79 -12.95
N MET A 59 -6.29 -7.43 -11.74
CA MET A 59 -7.49 -7.99 -11.13
C MET A 59 -8.74 -7.67 -11.94
N ALA A 60 -8.90 -6.42 -12.40
CA ALA A 60 -10.03 -6.02 -13.25
C ALA A 60 -10.08 -6.80 -14.57
N ALA A 61 -8.93 -6.97 -15.22
CA ALA A 61 -8.84 -7.77 -16.45
C ALA A 61 -9.14 -9.26 -16.21
N GLN A 62 -8.79 -9.81 -15.05
CA GLN A 62 -9.16 -11.18 -14.68
C GLN A 62 -10.67 -11.30 -14.48
N VAL A 63 -11.30 -10.39 -13.74
CA VAL A 63 -12.75 -10.39 -13.53
C VAL A 63 -13.49 -10.32 -14.88
N GLN A 64 -13.10 -9.39 -15.77
CA GLN A 64 -13.72 -9.23 -17.09
C GLN A 64 -13.66 -10.47 -17.99
N ARG A 65 -12.66 -11.34 -17.81
CA ARG A 65 -12.55 -12.59 -18.60
C ARG A 65 -13.47 -13.72 -18.10
N HIS A 66 -14.03 -13.57 -16.91
CA HIS A 66 -14.90 -14.57 -16.27
C HIS A 66 -16.37 -14.12 -16.21
N VAL A 67 -16.71 -13.01 -16.88
CA VAL A 67 -18.10 -12.53 -17.13
C VAL A 67 -18.43 -12.79 -18.59
#